data_AF-A0AAU8DZA0-F1
#
_entry.id   AF-A0AAU8DZA0-F1
#
_cell.length_a   1.000
_cell.length_b   1.000
_cell.length_c   1.000
_cell.angle_alpha   90.00
_cell.angle_beta   90.00
_cell.angle_gamma   90.00
#
_symmetry.space_group_name_H-M   'P 1'
#
loop_
_entity.id
_entity.type
_entity.pdbx_description
1 polymer ?
#
loop_
_entity_poly.entity_id
_entity_poly.type
_entity_poly.pdbx_seq_one_letter_code
_entity_poly.pdbx_strand_id
1 'polypeptide(L)'
;MEWRVAGMRLVRALYLSTWERRHACSSEQALDHVRQALHDRQPIEGLDELRAGLLIDIDSEVLEQLERGEWCLISAEAEFGDWTAPLFNQRVLQLMKNPPEQTSRAPRVFRLVESVTGEPMAQRRYMATVNGEATERRTDVQGIAHLFVEADVSQISMDVIGV
;
A
#
# COMPACT_ATOMS: atom_id res chain seq x y z
N MET A 1 -11.99 -0.19 -5.74
CA MET A 1 -10.54 -0.41 -5.77
C MET A 1 -10.36 -1.92 -5.90
N GLU A 2 -10.29 -2.39 -7.14
CA GLU A 2 -10.18 -3.82 -7.44
C GLU A 2 -8.78 -4.29 -7.08
N TRP A 3 -8.69 -5.18 -6.09
CA TRP A 3 -7.49 -5.95 -5.85
C TRP A 3 -7.35 -6.91 -7.03
N ARG A 4 -6.37 -6.69 -7.91
CA ARG A 4 -5.98 -7.71 -8.88
C ARG A 4 -5.56 -8.94 -8.09
N VAL A 5 -6.21 -10.07 -8.36
CA VAL A 5 -5.79 -11.37 -7.83
C VAL A 5 -4.38 -11.62 -8.36
N ALA A 6 -3.42 -11.76 -7.44
CA ALA A 6 -2.03 -12.05 -7.77
C ALA A 6 -1.97 -13.36 -8.59
N GLY A 7 -1.44 -13.27 -9.80
CA GLY A 7 -1.30 -14.37 -10.74
C GLY A 7 0.13 -14.89 -10.78
N MET A 8 0.34 -16.13 -11.23
CA MET A 8 1.69 -16.59 -11.56
C MET A 8 2.18 -15.88 -12.83
N ARG A 9 3.48 -15.57 -12.88
CA ARG A 9 4.08 -14.78 -13.97
C ARG A 9 5.30 -15.48 -14.57
N LEU A 10 5.37 -15.51 -15.90
CA LEU A 10 6.53 -15.97 -16.66
C LEU A 10 7.54 -14.84 -16.86
N VAL A 11 8.80 -15.11 -16.52
CA VAL A 11 9.89 -14.15 -16.64
C VAL A 11 11.15 -14.83 -17.18
N ARG A 12 11.89 -14.13 -18.04
CA ARG A 12 13.20 -14.61 -18.51
C ARG A 12 14.17 -14.75 -17.36
N ALA A 13 14.87 -15.88 -17.30
CA ALA A 13 15.80 -16.19 -16.22
C ALA A 13 16.91 -15.14 -16.05
N LEU A 14 17.33 -14.52 -17.16
CA LEU A 14 18.33 -13.45 -17.20
C LEU A 14 17.90 -12.18 -16.46
N TYR A 15 16.60 -11.93 -16.35
CA TYR A 15 16.05 -10.72 -15.72
C TYR A 15 15.53 -10.95 -14.30
N LEU A 16 15.63 -12.19 -13.79
CA LEU A 16 15.21 -12.48 -12.43
C LEU A 16 16.08 -11.74 -11.40
N SER A 17 15.44 -10.94 -10.58
CA SER A 17 16.03 -10.41 -9.35
C SER A 17 16.36 -11.54 -8.36
N THR A 18 17.18 -11.24 -7.36
CA THR A 18 17.51 -12.19 -6.29
C THR A 18 16.30 -12.59 -5.45
N TRP A 19 15.30 -11.72 -5.34
CA TRP A 19 14.03 -12.00 -4.66
C TRP A 19 13.14 -12.96 -5.47
N GLU A 20 12.98 -12.68 -6.76
CA GLU A 20 12.17 -13.53 -7.66
C GLU A 20 12.75 -14.93 -7.79
N ARG A 21 14.08 -15.09 -7.79
CA ARG A 21 14.71 -16.42 -7.77
C ARG A 21 14.33 -17.27 -6.56
N ARG A 22 14.06 -16.65 -5.40
CA ARG A 22 13.61 -17.38 -4.20
C ARG A 22 12.18 -17.89 -4.31
N HIS A 23 11.39 -17.31 -5.22
CA HIS A 23 9.97 -17.62 -5.44
C HIS A 23 9.71 -18.22 -6.83
N ALA A 24 10.78 -18.57 -7.55
CA ALA A 24 10.66 -19.30 -8.80
C ALA A 24 10.21 -20.73 -8.50
N CYS A 25 9.17 -21.20 -9.19
CA CYS A 25 8.77 -22.60 -9.16
C CYS A 25 9.92 -23.48 -9.65
N SER A 26 9.97 -24.74 -9.19
CA SER A 26 10.87 -25.72 -9.79
C SER A 26 10.50 -25.94 -11.26
N SER A 27 11.45 -26.40 -12.09
CA SER A 27 11.17 -26.66 -13.52
C SER A 27 10.00 -27.63 -13.71
N GLU A 28 9.90 -28.68 -12.88
CA GLU A 28 8.79 -29.63 -12.93
C GLU A 28 7.44 -28.97 -12.59
N GLN A 29 7.38 -28.19 -11.52
CA GLN A 29 6.17 -27.46 -11.13
C GLN A 29 5.76 -26.43 -12.20
N ALA A 30 6.74 -25.70 -12.74
CA ALA A 30 6.49 -24.71 -13.78
C ALA A 30 5.94 -25.36 -15.05
N LEU A 31 6.49 -26.50 -15.48
CA LEU A 31 6.02 -27.26 -16.63
C LEU A 31 4.59 -27.76 -16.44
N ASP A 32 4.27 -28.33 -15.28
CA ASP A 32 2.91 -28.82 -15.01
C ASP A 32 1.89 -27.69 -14.95
N HIS A 33 2.22 -26.59 -14.27
CA HIS A 33 1.34 -25.42 -14.17
C HIS A 33 1.09 -24.77 -15.53
N VAL A 34 2.15 -24.55 -16.33
CA VAL A 34 1.99 -23.94 -17.66
C VAL A 34 1.29 -24.88 -18.62
N ARG A 35 1.58 -26.19 -18.60
CA ARG A 35 0.88 -27.18 -19.43
C ARG A 35 -0.62 -27.17 -19.14
N GLN A 36 -1.01 -27.16 -17.86
CA GLN A 36 -2.41 -27.10 -17.47
C GLN A 36 -3.07 -25.79 -17.89
N ALA A 37 -2.40 -24.65 -17.66
CA ALA A 37 -2.93 -23.34 -18.03
C ALA A 37 -3.11 -23.17 -19.54
N LEU A 38 -2.18 -23.70 -20.36
CA LEU A 38 -2.32 -23.73 -21.82
C LEU A 38 -3.51 -24.60 -22.26
N HIS A 39 -3.67 -25.78 -21.65
CA HIS A 39 -4.81 -26.67 -21.92
C HIS A 39 -6.15 -26.01 -21.59
N ASP A 40 -6.24 -25.38 -20.42
CA ASP A 40 -7.44 -24.72 -19.90
C ASP A 40 -7.66 -23.30 -20.45
N ARG A 41 -6.75 -22.84 -21.33
CA ARG A 41 -6.73 -21.47 -21.89
C ARG A 41 -6.78 -20.39 -20.81
N GLN A 42 -6.14 -20.64 -19.67
CA GLN A 42 -6.01 -19.66 -18.60
C GLN A 42 -4.96 -18.61 -18.97
N PRO A 43 -5.21 -17.33 -18.65
CA PRO A 43 -4.22 -16.29 -18.86
C PRO A 43 -3.04 -16.51 -17.91
N ILE A 44 -1.82 -16.38 -18.44
CA ILE A 44 -0.58 -16.36 -17.67
C ILE A 44 0.13 -15.06 -18.01
N GLU A 45 0.49 -14.28 -16.99
CA GLU A 45 1.23 -13.04 -17.22
C GLU A 45 2.62 -13.36 -17.80
N GLY A 46 3.04 -12.61 -18.81
CA GLY A 46 4.32 -12.83 -19.50
C GLY A 46 4.31 -13.94 -20.57
N LEU A 47 3.20 -14.67 -20.75
CA LEU A 47 3.09 -15.69 -21.80
C LEU A 47 3.16 -15.09 -23.21
N ASP A 48 2.52 -13.94 -23.44
CA ASP A 48 2.56 -13.26 -24.73
C ASP A 48 3.98 -12.77 -25.08
N GLU A 49 4.74 -12.33 -24.08
CA GLU A 49 6.14 -11.93 -24.24
C GLU A 49 7.03 -13.13 -24.61
N LEU A 50 6.79 -14.28 -23.98
CA LEU A 50 7.46 -15.52 -24.31
C LEU A 50 7.16 -15.91 -25.76
N ARG A 51 5.87 -15.96 -26.13
CA ARG A 51 5.41 -16.32 -27.49
C ARG A 51 5.96 -15.39 -28.57
N ALA A 52 6.07 -14.09 -28.29
CA ALA A 52 6.65 -13.14 -29.22
C ALA A 52 8.13 -13.43 -29.56
N GLY A 53 8.85 -14.15 -28.71
CA GLY A 53 10.23 -14.59 -28.93
C GLY A 53 10.39 -15.95 -29.60
N LEU A 54 9.29 -16.68 -29.83
CA LEU A 54 9.32 -18.02 -30.44
C LEU A 54 9.35 -17.94 -31.97
N LEU A 55 9.95 -18.96 -32.60
CA LEU A 55 9.93 -19.09 -34.05
C LEU A 55 8.55 -19.55 -34.53
N ILE A 56 7.88 -20.39 -33.74
CA ILE A 56 6.53 -20.87 -33.99
C ILE A 56 5.73 -20.74 -32.70
N ASP A 57 4.58 -20.06 -32.76
CA ASP A 57 3.68 -19.92 -31.61
C ASP A 57 2.89 -21.23 -31.38
N ILE A 58 3.56 -22.22 -30.77
CA ILE A 58 2.98 -23.49 -30.36
C ILE A 58 3.35 -23.81 -28.90
N ASP A 59 2.41 -24.47 -28.21
CA ASP A 59 2.54 -24.78 -26.78
C ASP A 59 3.78 -25.64 -26.46
N SER A 60 4.22 -26.50 -27.38
CA SER A 60 5.43 -27.29 -27.19
C SER A 60 6.71 -26.44 -27.15
N GLU A 61 6.80 -25.38 -27.97
CA GLU A 61 7.94 -24.45 -27.92
C GLU A 61 7.91 -23.63 -26.62
N VAL A 62 6.73 -23.25 -26.14
CA VAL A 62 6.57 -22.60 -24.83
C VAL A 62 7.13 -23.49 -23.71
N LEU A 63 6.71 -24.76 -23.65
CA LEU A 63 7.17 -25.69 -22.62
C LEU A 63 8.67 -25.97 -22.71
N GLU A 64 9.24 -26.03 -23.92
CA GLU A 64 10.67 -26.21 -24.12
C GLU A 64 11.51 -25.06 -23.54
N GLN A 65 11.00 -23.81 -23.59
CA GLN A 65 11.68 -22.67 -22.96
C GLN A 65 11.77 -22.81 -21.43
N LEU A 66 10.74 -23.40 -20.80
CA LEU A 66 10.73 -23.68 -19.36
C LEU A 66 11.64 -24.86 -19.01
N GLU A 67 11.65 -25.90 -19.84
CA GLU A 67 12.50 -27.08 -19.66
C GLU A 67 14.00 -26.72 -19.75
N ARG A 68 14.36 -25.82 -20.67
CA ARG A 68 15.71 -25.27 -20.79
C ARG A 68 16.08 -24.30 -19.66
N GLY A 69 15.10 -23.82 -18.89
CA GLY A 69 15.30 -22.84 -17.83
C GLY A 69 15.56 -21.41 -18.34
N GLU A 70 15.28 -21.14 -19.61
CA GLU A 70 15.39 -19.78 -20.19
C GLU A 70 14.27 -18.86 -19.67
N TRP A 71 13.13 -19.47 -19.35
CA TRP A 71 11.98 -18.84 -18.71
C TRP A 71 11.63 -19.55 -17.43
N CYS A 72 11.30 -18.78 -16.40
CA CYS A 72 10.89 -19.27 -15.10
C CYS A 72 9.48 -18.79 -14.77
N LEU A 73 8.70 -19.68 -14.18
CA LEU A 73 7.41 -19.32 -13.58
C LEU A 73 7.67 -18.83 -12.16
N ILE A 74 7.23 -17.62 -11.87
CA ILE A 74 7.31 -17.01 -10.55
C ILE A 74 5.95 -17.17 -9.88
N SER A 75 5.97 -17.63 -8.64
CA SER A 75 4.77 -17.77 -7.84
C SER A 75 4.20 -16.40 -7.44
N ALA A 76 2.89 -16.34 -7.21
CA ALA A 76 2.20 -15.10 -6.82
C ALA A 76 2.80 -14.49 -5.53
N GLU A 77 3.42 -15.32 -4.69
CA GLU A 77 4.08 -14.88 -3.46
C GLU A 77 5.23 -13.89 -3.69
N ALA A 78 5.84 -13.91 -4.88
CA ALA A 78 6.90 -12.98 -5.24
C ALA A 78 6.41 -11.53 -5.36
N GLU A 79 5.12 -11.31 -5.67
CA GLU A 79 4.58 -9.96 -5.80
C GLU A 79 4.46 -9.24 -4.45
N PHE A 80 4.39 -10.02 -3.36
CA PHE A 80 4.29 -9.44 -2.03
C PHE A 80 5.60 -8.83 -1.55
N GLY A 81 6.74 -8.98 -2.24
CA GLY A 81 8.04 -8.40 -1.87
C GLY A 81 8.65 -9.00 -0.59
N ASP A 82 9.92 -8.67 -0.30
CA ASP A 82 10.63 -9.07 0.93
C ASP A 82 10.13 -8.27 2.15
N TRP A 83 8.82 -8.30 2.37
CA TRP A 83 8.28 -8.01 3.68
C TRP A 83 8.68 -9.24 4.48
N THR A 84 9.88 -9.19 5.06
CA THR A 84 10.07 -9.83 6.36
C THR A 84 8.93 -9.30 7.20
N ALA A 85 7.82 -10.03 7.28
CA ALA A 85 6.77 -9.76 8.22
C ALA A 85 7.53 -9.60 9.53
N PRO A 86 7.63 -8.40 10.09
CA PRO A 86 8.66 -8.11 11.06
C PRO A 86 8.27 -8.91 12.28
N LEU A 87 8.85 -10.12 12.43
CA LEU A 87 8.52 -11.17 13.42
C LEU A 87 7.36 -10.70 14.28
N PHE A 88 6.12 -10.80 13.75
CA PHE A 88 4.99 -9.95 14.18
C PHE A 88 5.01 -9.90 15.69
N ASN A 89 5.56 -8.81 16.25
CA ASN A 89 6.10 -8.88 17.60
C ASN A 89 4.94 -9.31 18.47
N GLN A 90 5.12 -10.30 19.35
CA GLN A 90 4.00 -10.79 20.18
C GLN A 90 3.29 -9.61 20.86
N ARG A 91 4.03 -8.55 21.16
CA ARG A 91 3.50 -7.27 21.64
C ARG A 91 2.57 -6.55 20.65
N VAL A 92 2.89 -6.53 19.35
CA VAL A 92 2.03 -5.98 18.29
C VAL A 92 0.79 -6.85 18.08
N LEU A 93 0.92 -8.19 18.06
CA LEU A 93 -0.24 -9.09 17.99
C LEU A 93 -1.15 -8.94 19.22
N GLN A 94 -0.57 -8.77 20.41
CA GLN A 94 -1.31 -8.47 21.63
C GLN A 94 -2.00 -7.11 21.56
N LEU A 95 -1.34 -6.09 21.01
CA LEU A 95 -1.92 -4.76 20.81
C LEU A 95 -3.08 -4.78 19.79
N MET A 96 -2.98 -5.60 18.73
CA MET A 96 -4.08 -5.74 17.77
C MET A 96 -5.29 -6.47 18.37
N LYS A 97 -5.05 -7.50 19.18
CA LYS A 97 -6.11 -8.26 19.87
C LYS A 97 -6.73 -7.49 21.02
N ASN A 98 -5.93 -6.67 21.70
CA ASN A 98 -6.33 -5.84 22.82
C ASN A 98 -5.84 -4.42 22.57
N PRO A 99 -6.50 -3.67 21.65
CA PRO A 99 -6.14 -2.28 21.45
C PRO A 99 -6.29 -1.53 22.78
N PRO A 100 -5.32 -0.69 23.17
CA PRO A 100 -5.48 0.13 24.35
C PRO A 100 -6.72 1.02 24.17
N GLU A 101 -7.44 1.27 25.26
CA GLU A 101 -8.56 2.20 25.24
C GLU A 101 -8.11 3.54 24.67
N GLN A 102 -8.63 3.88 23.50
CA GLN A 102 -8.39 5.18 22.91
C GLN A 102 -9.23 6.18 23.69
N THR A 103 -8.60 7.17 24.32
CA THR A 103 -9.34 8.30 24.88
C THR A 103 -10.19 8.90 23.77
N SER A 104 -11.50 8.82 23.91
CA SER A 104 -12.46 9.36 22.94
C SER A 104 -12.34 10.88 22.95
N ARG A 105 -11.53 11.41 22.04
CA ARG A 105 -11.43 12.85 21.78
C ARG A 105 -12.33 13.17 20.60
N ALA A 106 -13.29 14.06 20.82
CA ALA A 106 -14.15 14.55 19.76
C ALA A 106 -13.38 15.56 18.91
N PRO A 107 -13.30 15.39 17.58
CA PRO A 107 -12.70 16.39 16.71
C PRO A 107 -13.61 17.64 16.65
N ARG A 108 -13.02 18.80 16.94
CA ARG A 108 -13.59 20.12 16.67
C ARG A 108 -12.75 20.77 15.58
N VAL A 109 -13.40 21.09 14.45
CA VAL A 109 -12.74 21.55 13.24
C VAL A 109 -13.21 22.97 12.94
N PHE A 110 -12.26 23.89 12.81
CA PHE A 110 -12.54 25.30 12.49
C PHE A 110 -11.78 25.68 11.23
N ARG A 111 -12.42 26.42 10.32
CA ARG A 111 -11.71 27.04 9.20
C ARG A 111 -11.42 28.49 9.54
N LEU A 112 -10.14 28.84 9.55
CA LEU A 112 -9.69 30.21 9.72
C LEU A 112 -9.62 30.87 8.35
N VAL A 113 -10.31 31.99 8.21
CA VAL A 113 -10.35 32.79 6.99
C VAL A 113 -9.96 34.22 7.32
N GLU A 114 -9.32 34.90 6.36
CA GLU A 114 -9.07 36.32 6.48
C GLU A 114 -10.42 37.05 6.45
N SER A 115 -10.63 38.00 7.37
CA SER A 115 -11.93 38.66 7.56
C SER A 115 -12.38 39.51 6.37
N VAL A 116 -11.44 40.03 5.57
CA VAL A 116 -11.73 40.91 4.45
C VAL A 116 -11.96 40.12 3.16
N THR A 117 -11.02 39.23 2.81
CA THR A 117 -11.10 38.47 1.55
C THR A 117 -11.89 37.16 1.67
N GLY A 118 -12.03 36.62 2.88
CA GLY A 118 -12.58 35.28 3.09
C GLY A 118 -11.63 34.15 2.70
N GLU A 119 -10.39 34.49 2.29
CA GLU A 119 -9.41 33.49 1.87
C GLU A 119 -8.93 32.64 3.05
N PRO A 120 -8.70 31.32 2.86
CA PRO A 120 -8.22 30.46 3.92
C PRO A 120 -6.84 30.88 4.44
N MET A 121 -6.71 30.98 5.76
CA MET A 121 -5.44 31.30 6.41
C MET A 121 -4.59 30.04 6.56
N ALA A 122 -3.97 29.58 5.47
CA ALA A 122 -3.12 28.39 5.45
C ALA A 122 -1.83 28.56 6.27
N GLN A 123 -1.40 27.50 6.97
CA GLN A 123 -0.13 27.45 7.71
C GLN A 123 0.05 28.57 8.76
N ARG A 124 -1.04 29.16 9.24
CA ARG A 124 -1.03 30.31 10.14
C ARG A 124 -0.95 29.85 11.60
N ARG A 125 -0.13 30.55 12.39
CA ARG A 125 -0.03 30.32 13.84
C ARG A 125 -1.28 30.86 14.53
N TYR A 126 -1.80 30.09 15.46
CA TYR A 126 -2.90 30.50 16.32
C TYR A 126 -2.72 29.93 17.73
N MET A 127 -3.27 30.62 18.73
CA MET A 127 -3.41 30.15 20.09
C MET A 127 -4.79 29.52 20.24
N ALA A 128 -4.87 28.27 20.68
CA ALA A 128 -6.12 27.61 21.02
C ALA A 128 -6.24 27.54 22.55
N THR A 129 -7.30 28.10 23.12
CA THR A 129 -7.59 27.97 24.55
C THR A 129 -8.79 27.06 24.73
N VAL A 130 -8.59 25.93 25.41
CA VAL A 130 -9.63 24.93 25.69
C VAL A 130 -9.75 24.81 27.20
N ASN A 131 -10.93 25.14 27.76
CA ASN A 131 -11.16 25.14 29.22
C ASN A 131 -10.07 25.88 30.03
N GLY A 132 -9.53 26.98 29.47
CA GLY A 132 -8.48 27.79 30.11
C GLY A 132 -7.04 27.35 29.83
N GLU A 133 -6.82 26.19 29.20
CA GLU A 133 -5.49 25.75 28.79
C GLU A 133 -5.17 26.22 27.37
N ALA A 134 -4.11 27.03 27.23
CA ALA A 134 -3.69 27.62 25.96
C ALA A 134 -2.57 26.80 25.32
N THR A 135 -2.73 26.47 24.03
CA THR A 135 -1.73 25.77 23.22
C THR A 135 -1.54 26.46 21.87
N GLU A 136 -0.29 26.77 21.52
CA GLU A 136 0.05 27.28 20.19
C GLU A 136 0.00 26.16 19.14
N ARG A 137 -0.64 26.44 18.00
CA ARG A 137 -0.83 25.51 16.89
C ARG A 137 -0.72 26.21 15.54
N ARG A 138 -0.80 25.43 14.47
CA ARG A 138 -0.87 25.92 13.08
C ARG A 138 -2.04 25.31 12.33
N THR A 139 -2.68 26.11 11.49
CA THR A 139 -3.66 25.62 10.51
C THR A 139 -2.97 24.79 9.43
N ASP A 140 -3.71 23.88 8.80
CA ASP A 140 -3.21 23.13 7.66
C ASP A 140 -3.18 23.95 6.36
N VAL A 141 -2.92 23.29 5.23
CA VAL A 141 -2.85 23.91 3.91
C VAL A 141 -4.19 24.47 3.41
N GLN A 142 -5.31 24.06 4.01
CA GLN A 142 -6.65 24.55 3.70
C GLN A 142 -7.14 25.58 4.73
N GLY A 143 -6.26 26.06 5.62
CA GLY A 143 -6.62 26.98 6.70
C GLY A 143 -7.46 26.32 7.80
N ILE A 144 -7.41 24.99 7.94
CA ILE A 144 -8.19 24.27 8.93
C ILE A 144 -7.37 24.11 10.22
N ALA A 145 -7.99 24.47 11.34
CA ALA A 145 -7.52 24.22 12.69
C ALA A 145 -8.23 22.98 13.26
N HIS A 146 -7.42 21.96 13.58
CA HIS A 146 -7.87 20.71 14.16
C HIS A 146 -7.68 20.74 15.67
N LEU A 147 -8.75 20.55 16.44
CA LEU A 147 -8.71 20.44 17.90
C LEU A 147 -9.32 19.10 18.31
N PHE A 148 -8.57 18.32 19.09
CA PHE A 148 -9.02 17.04 19.63
C PHE A 148 -9.23 17.23 21.12
N VAL A 149 -10.48 17.37 21.52
CA VAL A 149 -10.86 17.75 22.89
C VAL A 149 -11.84 16.73 23.46
N GLU A 150 -12.02 16.73 24.78
CA GLU A 150 -13.02 15.88 25.43
C GLU A 150 -14.45 16.29 25.02
N ALA A 151 -15.40 15.37 25.17
CA ALA A 151 -16.77 15.59 24.67
C ALA A 151 -17.51 16.71 25.42
N ASP A 152 -17.13 16.98 26.67
CA ASP A 152 -17.76 17.89 27.62
C ASP A 152 -17.09 19.29 27.69
N VAL A 153 -16.24 19.63 26.72
CA VAL A 153 -15.64 20.96 26.63
C VAL A 153 -16.71 22.04 26.51
N SER A 154 -16.67 23.00 27.44
CA SER A 154 -17.63 24.10 27.54
C SER A 154 -17.14 25.39 26.89
N GLN A 155 -15.82 25.58 26.80
CA GLN A 155 -15.23 26.81 26.27
C GLN A 155 -14.04 26.55 25.35
N ILE A 156 -14.10 27.13 24.15
CA ILE A 156 -13.02 27.16 23.15
C ILE A 156 -12.88 28.61 22.69
N SER A 157 -11.67 29.15 22.73
CA SER A 157 -11.32 30.42 22.06
C SER A 157 -10.08 30.23 21.19
N MET A 158 -9.96 31.06 20.15
CA MET A 158 -8.88 30.97 19.18
C MET A 158 -8.43 32.36 18.77
N ASP A 159 -7.12 32.61 18.86
CA ASP A 159 -6.51 33.90 18.52
C ASP A 159 -5.39 33.69 17.50
N VAL A 160 -5.45 34.38 16.36
CA VAL A 160 -4.39 34.30 15.34
C VAL A 160 -3.18 35.12 15.81
N ILE A 161 -1.99 34.54 15.73
CA ILE A 161 -0.75 35.17 16.18
C ILE A 161 -0.04 35.84 15.00
N GLY A 162 0.32 37.11 15.14
CA GLY A 162 1.14 37.83 14.17
C GLY A 162 0.39 38.24 12.90
N VAL A 163 -0.76 38.91 13.08
CA VAL A 163 -1.46 39.63 12.01
C VAL A 163 -0.62 40.81 11.56
#